data_AF-A0A081BVB4-F1
#
_entry.id   AF-A0A081BVB4-F1
#
_cell.length_a   1.000
_cell.length_b   1.000
_cell.length_c   1.000
_cell.angle_alpha   90.00
_cell.angle_beta   90.00
_cell.angle_gamma   90.00
#
_symmetry.space_group_name_H-M   'P 1'
#
loop_
_entity.id
_entity.type
_entity.pdbx_description
1 polymer ?
#
loop_
_entity_poly.entity_id
_entity_poly.type
_entity_poly.pdbx_seq_one_letter_code
_entity_poly.pdbx_strand_id
1 'polypeptide(L)'
;MMFNLFLSTEQQRIVMFWFWQSLNYWKRLLLSFGCILTGFALQFAFPFLWFFGLPFLLAGTLFLTVRGYDNRVKLGKYSAEDAWEQVDQQKIREVEGLVKKMRKWDRSILDISNNLGKFVFIVLVLILVVTYLISPGMIGKVLAADAAILLFPHWFTGKREILTQPKLLLKIKLIDKLLQQENVKGRLQNTTIAYFLLLKGQQTKVPEDVKFRIEFPNQHPKFLGCYGQIVTNSVQSKVYPYFYMVMVAEKNYGLKRVFETYSPPHKIIKEYKKEGDVEVLVIRQKTTRTSGYYTNHRVMRHILLEGVNVAEQAAVK
;
A
#
# COMPACT_ATOMS: atom_id res chain seq x y z
N MET A 1 6.88 -11.07 26.68
CA MET A 1 6.17 -11.50 25.46
C MET A 1 6.47 -12.98 25.30
N MET A 2 5.58 -13.86 25.76
CA MET A 2 5.80 -15.32 25.63
C MET A 2 5.79 -15.68 24.15
N PHE A 3 6.87 -16.29 23.68
CA PHE A 3 6.92 -16.93 22.36
C PHE A 3 5.90 -18.07 22.35
N ASN A 4 4.70 -17.81 21.85
CA ASN A 4 3.81 -18.90 21.46
C ASN A 4 4.48 -19.58 20.25
N LEU A 5 5.10 -20.73 20.49
CA LEU A 5 5.71 -21.56 19.44
C LEU A 5 4.68 -22.06 18.41
N PHE A 6 3.39 -21.96 18.73
CA PHE A 6 2.28 -22.37 17.88
C PHE A 6 1.50 -21.16 17.39
N LEU A 7 1.27 -21.10 16.08
CA LEU A 7 0.41 -20.12 15.44
C LEU A 7 -1.02 -20.25 15.98
N SER A 8 -1.68 -19.12 16.27
CA SER A 8 -3.10 -19.13 16.65
C SER A 8 -3.97 -19.65 15.51
N THR A 9 -5.19 -20.10 15.80
CA THR A 9 -6.12 -20.67 14.81
C THR A 9 -6.44 -19.67 13.68
N GLU A 10 -6.48 -18.38 13.97
CA GLU A 10 -6.61 -17.31 12.96
C GLU A 10 -5.34 -17.17 12.11
N GLN A 11 -4.16 -17.21 12.73
CA GLN A 11 -2.88 -17.13 12.01
C GLN A 11 -2.69 -18.35 11.09
N GLN A 12 -3.09 -19.54 11.51
CA GLN A 12 -3.03 -20.77 10.71
C GLN A 12 -3.87 -20.68 9.42
N ARG A 13 -4.97 -19.92 9.43
CA ARG A 13 -5.80 -19.70 8.23
C ARG A 13 -5.18 -18.71 7.23
N ILE A 14 -4.28 -17.84 7.69
CA ILE A 14 -3.62 -16.80 6.88
C ILE A 14 -2.32 -17.33 6.25
N VAL A 15 -1.73 -18.38 6.82
CA VAL A 15 -0.47 -18.97 6.35
C VAL A 15 -0.74 -19.88 5.14
N MET A 16 -0.26 -19.48 3.97
CA MET A 16 -0.27 -20.34 2.79
C MET A 16 1.06 -21.06 2.66
N PHE A 17 1.04 -22.38 2.42
CA PHE A 17 2.24 -23.18 2.22
C PHE A 17 2.51 -23.43 0.73
N TRP A 18 3.79 -23.62 0.37
CA TRP A 18 4.16 -23.99 -1.00
C TRP A 18 3.76 -25.43 -1.33
N PHE A 19 4.00 -26.36 -0.41
CA PHE A 19 3.78 -27.78 -0.63
C PHE A 19 2.57 -28.28 0.16
N TRP A 20 1.74 -29.08 -0.53
CA TRP A 20 0.61 -29.84 0.04
C TRP A 20 -0.34 -28.97 0.88
N GLN A 21 -0.97 -27.99 0.23
CA GLN A 21 -1.80 -26.95 0.89
C GLN A 21 -2.97 -27.50 1.71
N SER A 22 -3.49 -28.69 1.38
CA SER A 22 -4.59 -29.35 2.09
C SER A 22 -4.18 -30.02 3.41
N LEU A 23 -2.89 -30.11 3.71
CA LEU A 23 -2.38 -30.79 4.90
C LEU A 23 -2.58 -29.92 6.15
N ASN A 24 -3.26 -30.46 7.15
CA ASN A 24 -3.43 -29.81 8.47
C ASN A 24 -2.06 -29.46 9.07
N TYR A 25 -1.97 -28.28 9.69
CA TYR A 25 -0.77 -27.75 10.35
C TYR A 25 -0.09 -28.76 11.28
N TRP A 26 -0.84 -29.48 12.11
CA TRP A 26 -0.26 -30.50 13.01
C TRP A 26 0.35 -31.68 12.27
N LYS A 27 -0.31 -32.17 11.22
CA LYS A 27 0.23 -33.26 10.37
C LYS A 27 1.49 -32.81 9.63
N ARG A 28 1.53 -31.54 9.20
CA ARG A 28 2.71 -30.92 8.58
C ARG A 28 3.88 -30.85 9.55
N LEU A 29 3.66 -30.41 10.79
CA LEU A 29 4.69 -30.39 11.81
C LEU A 29 5.23 -31.80 12.10
N LEU A 30 4.34 -32.79 12.25
CA LEU A 30 4.73 -34.19 12.47
C LEU A 30 5.54 -34.76 11.31
N LEU A 31 5.10 -34.54 10.07
CA LEU A 31 5.82 -35.01 8.88
C LEU A 31 7.18 -34.32 8.74
N SER A 32 7.22 -33.00 8.93
CA SER A 32 8.48 -32.25 8.88
C SER A 32 9.46 -32.74 9.94
N PHE A 33 9.00 -32.85 11.19
CA PHE A 33 9.82 -33.30 12.30
C PHE A 33 10.30 -34.75 12.11
N GLY A 34 9.41 -35.63 11.62
CA GLY A 34 9.76 -37.00 11.26
C GLY A 34 10.86 -37.05 10.20
N CYS A 35 10.71 -36.30 9.10
CA CYS A 35 11.74 -36.21 8.06
C CYS A 35 13.08 -35.68 8.61
N ILE A 36 13.06 -34.61 9.42
CA ILE A 36 14.28 -34.04 9.99
C ILE A 36 14.99 -35.05 10.92
N LEU A 37 14.24 -35.70 11.81
CA LEU A 37 14.79 -36.72 12.70
C LEU A 37 15.37 -37.91 11.93
N THR A 38 14.68 -38.38 10.88
CA THR A 38 15.21 -39.44 10.01
C THR A 38 16.50 -38.99 9.31
N GLY A 39 16.56 -37.74 8.84
CA GLY A 39 17.77 -37.18 8.24
C GLY A 39 18.97 -37.21 9.20
N PHE A 40 18.77 -36.74 10.43
CA PHE A 40 19.82 -36.78 11.46
C PHE A 40 20.19 -38.21 11.87
N ALA A 41 19.21 -39.11 12.01
CA ALA A 41 19.47 -40.51 12.34
C ALA A 41 20.32 -41.20 11.27
N LEU A 42 20.06 -40.94 9.99
CA LEU A 42 20.85 -41.46 8.87
C LEU A 42 22.27 -40.87 8.83
N GLN A 43 22.42 -39.58 9.09
CA GLN A 43 23.74 -38.94 9.22
C GLN A 43 24.57 -39.53 10.36
N PHE A 44 23.93 -39.81 11.49
CA PHE A 44 24.58 -40.42 12.64
C PHE A 44 24.94 -41.89 12.41
N ALA A 45 24.03 -42.66 11.80
CA ALA A 45 24.24 -44.08 11.51
C ALA A 45 25.30 -44.31 10.41
N PHE A 46 25.42 -43.39 9.45
CA PHE A 46 26.35 -43.49 8.32
C PHE A 46 27.24 -42.23 8.18
N PRO A 47 28.24 -42.01 9.06
CA PRO A 47 29.04 -40.78 9.06
C PRO A 47 29.82 -40.52 7.75
N PHE A 48 30.28 -41.58 7.08
CA PHE A 48 30.98 -41.47 5.79
C PHE A 48 30.04 -41.17 4.61
N LEU A 49 28.75 -41.45 4.76
CA LEU A 49 27.71 -41.25 3.75
C LEU A 49 26.64 -40.27 4.26
N TRP A 50 27.06 -39.29 5.07
CA TRP A 50 26.19 -38.29 5.72
C TRP A 50 25.27 -37.54 4.74
N PHE A 51 25.67 -37.45 3.46
CA PHE A 51 24.85 -36.83 2.42
C PHE A 51 23.51 -37.55 2.20
N PHE A 52 23.35 -38.82 2.59
CA PHE A 52 22.06 -39.52 2.52
C PHE A 52 20.98 -38.96 3.46
N GLY A 53 21.37 -38.23 4.52
CA GLY A 53 20.39 -37.53 5.37
C GLY A 53 19.88 -36.22 4.77
N LEU A 54 20.62 -35.61 3.84
CA LEU A 54 20.29 -34.28 3.29
C LEU A 54 18.94 -34.24 2.56
N PRO A 55 18.54 -35.24 1.74
CA PRO A 55 17.22 -35.26 1.13
C PRO A 55 16.08 -35.24 2.15
N PHE A 56 16.26 -35.91 3.30
CA PHE A 56 15.26 -35.95 4.37
C PHE A 56 15.19 -34.62 5.13
N LEU A 57 16.34 -34.00 5.42
CA LEU A 57 16.39 -32.65 5.99
C LEU A 57 15.71 -31.64 5.07
N LEU A 58 16.05 -31.67 3.77
CA LEU A 58 15.44 -30.78 2.78
C LEU A 58 13.93 -30.99 2.67
N ALA A 59 13.46 -32.25 2.59
CA ALA A 59 12.03 -32.56 2.57
C ALA A 59 11.31 -32.02 3.82
N GLY A 60 11.91 -32.20 4.99
CA GLY A 60 11.39 -31.66 6.25
C GLY A 60 11.26 -30.14 6.22
N THR A 61 12.29 -29.43 5.76
CA THR A 61 12.27 -27.97 5.62
C THR A 61 11.23 -27.50 4.59
N LEU A 62 11.12 -28.20 3.45
CA LEU A 62 10.14 -27.88 2.41
C LEU A 62 8.69 -27.96 2.92
N PHE A 63 8.39 -28.89 3.83
CA PHE A 63 7.09 -28.95 4.51
C PHE A 63 6.81 -27.72 5.39
N LEU A 64 7.82 -27.10 5.98
CA LEU A 64 7.67 -25.89 6.80
C LEU A 64 7.72 -24.59 5.97
N THR A 65 7.96 -24.71 4.68
CA THR A 65 8.18 -23.56 3.80
C THR A 65 6.85 -22.86 3.50
N VAL A 66 6.72 -21.64 4.02
CA VAL A 66 5.53 -20.80 3.90
C VAL A 66 5.63 -19.95 2.63
N ARG A 67 4.59 -19.91 1.79
CA ARG A 67 4.53 -19.04 0.60
C ARG A 67 4.48 -17.56 0.96
N GLY A 68 3.79 -17.24 2.05
CA GLY A 68 3.69 -15.91 2.63
C GLY A 68 2.52 -15.82 3.59
N TYR A 69 2.44 -14.69 4.29
CA TYR A 69 1.22 -14.24 4.96
C TYR A 69 0.52 -13.27 4.04
N ASP A 70 -0.58 -13.70 3.43
CA ASP A 70 -1.41 -12.79 2.63
C ASP A 70 -2.44 -12.14 3.55
N ASN A 71 -2.10 -10.97 4.09
CA ASN A 71 -3.06 -10.14 4.83
C ASN A 71 -3.66 -9.05 3.94
N ARG A 72 -3.60 -9.19 2.62
CA ARG A 72 -4.32 -8.30 1.72
C ARG A 72 -5.78 -8.68 1.83
N VAL A 73 -6.61 -7.73 2.24
CA VAL A 73 -8.01 -7.78 1.86
C VAL A 73 -8.02 -7.83 0.34
N LYS A 74 -8.63 -8.88 -0.25
CA LYS A 74 -8.80 -8.95 -1.70
C LYS A 74 -9.67 -7.76 -2.10
N LEU A 75 -9.02 -6.66 -2.48
CA LEU A 75 -9.68 -5.49 -3.03
C LEU A 75 -10.34 -5.98 -4.32
N GLY A 76 -11.66 -6.10 -4.31
CA GLY A 76 -12.42 -6.46 -5.49
C GLY A 76 -12.16 -5.47 -6.62
N LYS A 77 -12.48 -5.88 -7.85
CA LYS A 77 -12.67 -4.91 -8.93
C LYS A 77 -13.76 -3.92 -8.50
N TYR A 78 -13.65 -2.67 -8.95
CA TYR A 78 -14.62 -1.59 -8.72
C TYR A 78 -16.05 -2.14 -8.64
N SER A 79 -16.69 -2.01 -7.48
CA SER A 79 -18.11 -2.32 -7.33
C SER A 79 -18.91 -1.03 -7.39
N ALA A 80 -20.13 -1.08 -7.90
CA ALA A 80 -21.04 0.08 -7.86
C ALA A 80 -21.39 0.53 -6.43
N GLU A 81 -20.98 -0.25 -5.42
CA GLU A 81 -21.16 -0.01 -3.99
C GLU A 81 -19.96 0.72 -3.35
N ASP A 82 -18.88 0.98 -4.11
CA ASP A 82 -17.73 1.77 -3.67
C ASP A 82 -18.18 3.21 -3.37
N ALA A 83 -18.48 3.48 -2.10
CA ALA A 83 -19.03 4.74 -1.65
C ALA A 83 -17.94 5.69 -1.17
N TRP A 84 -18.05 6.96 -1.58
CA TRP A 84 -17.31 8.05 -0.93
C TRP A 84 -17.93 8.34 0.42
N GLU A 85 -17.18 8.14 1.49
CA GLU A 85 -17.61 8.43 2.85
C GLU A 85 -17.01 9.76 3.31
N GLN A 86 -17.85 10.67 3.80
CA GLN A 86 -17.38 11.90 4.41
C GLN A 86 -16.76 11.59 5.77
N VAL A 87 -15.55 12.10 6.01
CA VAL A 87 -14.80 11.88 7.24
C VAL A 87 -14.25 13.20 7.79
N ASP A 88 -13.98 13.21 9.09
CA ASP A 88 -13.31 14.32 9.74
C ASP A 88 -11.78 14.30 9.48
N GLN A 89 -11.11 15.40 9.84
CA GLN A 89 -9.66 15.50 9.69
C GLN A 89 -8.93 14.52 10.63
N GLN A 90 -9.51 14.17 11.77
CA GLN A 90 -8.91 13.24 12.71
C GLN A 90 -8.79 11.84 12.09
N LYS A 91 -9.82 11.38 11.39
CA LYS A 91 -9.86 10.10 10.69
C LYS A 91 -8.80 10.00 9.62
N ILE A 92 -8.56 11.09 8.89
CA ILE A 92 -7.45 11.17 7.92
C ILE A 92 -6.10 10.95 8.62
N ARG A 93 -5.88 11.55 9.81
CA ARG A 93 -4.66 11.34 10.60
C ARG A 93 -4.56 9.93 11.17
N GLU A 94 -5.68 9.33 11.59
CA GLU A 94 -5.74 7.93 12.03
C GLU A 94 -5.31 6.98 10.90
N VAL A 95 -5.87 7.17 9.70
CA VAL A 95 -5.51 6.39 8.50
C VAL A 95 -4.02 6.57 8.18
N GLU A 96 -3.51 7.81 8.20
CA GLU A 96 -2.09 8.06 7.99
C GLU A 96 -1.20 7.34 9.02
N GLY A 97 -1.63 7.35 10.29
CA GLY A 97 -0.97 6.68 11.41
C GLY A 97 -0.97 5.15 11.26
N LEU A 98 -2.09 4.56 10.88
CA LEU A 98 -2.22 3.13 10.64
C LEU A 98 -1.27 2.66 9.53
N VAL A 99 -1.28 3.33 8.37
CA VAL A 99 -0.42 2.93 7.25
C VAL A 99 1.06 3.15 7.59
N LYS A 100 1.42 4.20 8.34
CA LYS A 100 2.79 4.39 8.87
C LYS A 100 3.21 3.27 9.82
N LYS A 101 2.32 2.82 10.71
CA LYS A 101 2.59 1.70 11.64
C LYS A 101 2.76 0.38 10.88
N MET A 102 1.92 0.11 9.89
CA MET A 102 2.02 -1.08 9.03
C MET A 102 3.39 -1.14 8.32
N ARG A 103 3.89 -0.01 7.81
CA ARG A 103 5.21 0.05 7.18
C ARG A 103 6.37 -0.20 8.16
N LYS A 104 6.23 0.19 9.44
CA LYS A 104 7.26 -0.06 10.46
C LYS A 104 7.32 -1.52 10.90
N TRP A 105 6.20 -2.24 10.80
CA TRP A 105 6.11 -3.66 11.14
C TRP A 105 6.86 -4.56 10.13
N ASP A 106 7.16 -4.03 8.95
CA ASP A 106 7.95 -4.68 7.90
C ASP A 106 9.47 -4.63 8.17
N ARG A 107 9.92 -5.24 9.27
CA ARG A 107 11.34 -5.31 9.67
C ARG A 107 11.74 -6.71 10.15
N SER A 108 11.26 -7.75 9.46
CA SER A 108 11.59 -9.12 9.82
C SER A 108 13.06 -9.43 9.51
N ILE A 109 13.78 -10.01 10.49
CA ILE A 109 15.17 -10.49 10.32
C ILE A 109 15.25 -11.66 9.34
N LEU A 110 14.18 -12.45 9.24
CA LEU A 110 14.08 -13.63 8.39
C LEU A 110 13.47 -13.31 7.01
N ASP A 111 13.44 -12.05 6.58
CA ASP A 111 12.90 -11.66 5.27
C ASP A 111 13.94 -10.93 4.43
N ILE A 112 14.41 -11.58 3.36
CA ILE A 112 15.44 -11.04 2.46
C ILE A 112 14.96 -9.82 1.63
N SER A 113 13.65 -9.52 1.63
CA SER A 113 13.11 -8.37 0.90
C SER A 113 13.49 -7.02 1.55
N ASN A 114 13.80 -7.02 2.85
CA ASN A 114 14.20 -5.81 3.57
C ASN A 114 15.72 -5.78 3.86
N ASN A 115 16.26 -4.58 4.11
CA ASN A 115 17.70 -4.39 4.29
C ASN A 115 18.27 -5.11 5.52
N LEU A 116 17.50 -5.22 6.61
CA LEU A 116 17.93 -5.90 7.83
C LEU A 116 18.06 -7.40 7.59
N GLY A 117 17.05 -8.01 6.95
CA GLY A 117 17.10 -9.43 6.62
C GLY A 117 18.21 -9.78 5.63
N LYS A 118 18.49 -8.92 4.63
CA LYS A 118 19.67 -9.07 3.75
C LYS A 118 20.97 -9.06 4.54
N PHE A 119 21.14 -8.11 5.44
CA PHE A 119 22.35 -7.99 6.25
C PHE A 119 22.56 -9.25 7.11
N VAL A 120 21.53 -9.68 7.84
CA VAL A 120 21.63 -10.88 8.69
C VAL A 120 21.85 -12.15 7.86
N PHE A 121 21.22 -12.27 6.69
CA PHE A 121 21.47 -13.38 5.77
C PHE A 121 22.94 -13.44 5.33
N ILE A 122 23.53 -12.30 4.94
CA ILE A 122 24.95 -12.24 4.53
C ILE A 122 25.87 -12.65 5.69
N VAL A 123 25.61 -12.14 6.90
CA VAL A 123 26.39 -12.49 8.09
C VAL A 123 26.30 -13.99 8.38
N LEU A 124 25.09 -14.57 8.31
CA LEU A 124 24.89 -16.00 8.52
C LEU A 124 25.61 -16.84 7.46
N VAL A 125 25.50 -16.48 6.19
CA VAL A 125 26.21 -17.15 5.09
C VAL A 125 27.72 -17.11 5.33
N LEU A 126 28.26 -15.95 5.73
CA LEU A 126 29.69 -15.82 6.03
C LEU A 126 30.11 -16.75 7.17
N ILE A 127 29.35 -16.79 8.27
CA ILE A 127 29.62 -17.68 9.41
C ILE A 127 29.62 -19.15 8.96
N LEU A 128 28.62 -19.57 8.17
CA LEU A 128 28.52 -20.94 7.68
C LEU A 128 29.66 -21.31 6.73
N VAL A 129 30.04 -20.42 5.81
CA VAL A 129 31.17 -20.63 4.88
C VAL A 129 32.49 -20.72 5.63
N VAL A 130 32.76 -19.80 6.56
CA VAL A 130 33.97 -19.82 7.39
C VAL A 130 34.03 -21.10 8.23
N THR A 131 32.90 -21.50 8.83
CA THR A 131 32.82 -22.75 9.60
C THR A 131 33.12 -23.97 8.72
N TYR A 132 32.57 -24.00 7.51
CA TYR A 132 32.80 -25.09 6.55
C TYR A 132 34.26 -25.20 6.11
N LEU A 133 34.93 -24.07 5.84
CA LEU A 133 36.31 -24.03 5.35
C LEU A 133 37.35 -24.28 6.44
N ILE A 134 37.14 -23.76 7.65
CA ILE A 134 38.12 -23.85 8.74
C ILE A 134 37.97 -25.14 9.55
N SER A 135 36.80 -25.80 9.54
CA SER A 135 36.59 -26.99 10.36
C SER A 135 37.53 -28.14 9.94
N PRO A 136 38.38 -28.63 10.86
CA PRO A 136 39.34 -29.70 10.56
C PRO A 136 38.65 -31.06 10.40
N GLY A 137 37.43 -31.21 10.92
CA GLY A 137 36.68 -32.46 10.93
C GLY A 137 35.43 -32.43 10.04
N MET A 138 34.94 -33.61 9.68
CA MET A 138 33.68 -33.75 8.93
C MET A 138 32.48 -33.17 9.68
N ILE A 139 32.50 -33.20 11.02
CA ILE A 139 31.40 -32.73 11.87
C ILE A 139 31.05 -31.27 11.59
N GLY A 140 32.01 -30.35 11.52
CA GLY A 140 31.71 -28.94 11.27
C GLY A 140 31.19 -28.69 9.84
N LYS A 141 31.63 -29.48 8.87
CA LYS A 141 31.14 -29.43 7.49
C LYS A 141 29.69 -29.91 7.38
N VAL A 142 29.36 -31.00 8.07
CA VAL A 142 27.98 -31.53 8.17
C VAL A 142 27.08 -30.52 8.85
N LEU A 143 27.48 -29.98 10.00
CA LEU A 143 26.70 -28.97 10.72
C LEU A 143 26.45 -27.69 9.89
N ALA A 144 27.45 -27.22 9.15
CA ALA A 144 27.29 -26.07 8.26
C ALA A 144 26.30 -26.35 7.12
N ALA A 145 26.35 -27.56 6.53
CA ALA A 145 25.42 -27.98 5.48
C ALA A 145 23.98 -28.15 6.00
N ASP A 146 23.81 -28.79 7.16
CA ASP A 146 22.50 -28.98 7.79
C ASP A 146 21.89 -27.65 8.18
N ALA A 147 22.67 -26.75 8.79
CA ALA A 147 22.23 -25.40 9.12
C ALA A 147 21.79 -24.63 7.87
N ALA A 148 22.54 -24.71 6.76
CA ALA A 148 22.15 -24.06 5.51
C ALA A 148 20.81 -24.61 4.97
N ILE A 149 20.63 -25.94 4.96
CA ILE A 149 19.40 -26.60 4.46
C ILE A 149 18.19 -26.28 5.34
N LEU A 150 18.37 -26.24 6.65
CA LEU A 150 17.30 -25.96 7.60
C LEU A 150 16.94 -24.47 7.63
N LEU A 151 17.92 -23.58 7.50
CA LEU A 151 17.71 -22.14 7.70
C LEU A 151 17.40 -21.40 6.40
N PHE A 152 18.16 -21.59 5.33
CA PHE A 152 18.08 -20.74 4.12
C PHE A 152 16.69 -20.67 3.50
N PRO A 153 15.94 -21.77 3.34
CA PRO A 153 14.60 -21.70 2.75
C PRO A 153 13.69 -20.70 3.47
N HIS A 154 13.83 -20.50 4.78
CA HIS A 154 13.03 -19.56 5.54
C HIS A 154 13.35 -18.08 5.30
N TRP A 155 14.51 -17.72 4.72
CA TRP A 155 14.82 -16.34 4.32
C TRP A 155 14.22 -15.96 2.96
N PHE A 156 14.08 -16.95 2.07
CA PHE A 156 13.53 -16.76 0.72
C PHE A 156 12.02 -16.93 0.67
N THR A 157 11.46 -17.62 1.66
CA THR A 157 10.03 -17.94 1.76
C THR A 157 9.42 -17.21 2.96
N GLY A 158 8.10 -17.03 2.99
CA GLY A 158 7.44 -16.29 4.06
C GLY A 158 7.49 -14.77 3.93
N LYS A 159 7.79 -14.24 2.73
CA LYS A 159 7.73 -12.80 2.44
C LYS A 159 6.40 -12.23 2.92
N ARG A 160 6.45 -11.24 3.81
CA ARG A 160 5.25 -10.59 4.33
C ARG A 160 4.81 -9.51 3.36
N GLU A 161 3.85 -9.83 2.51
CA GLU A 161 3.31 -8.84 1.57
C GLU A 161 2.24 -7.98 2.26
N ILE A 162 2.68 -6.91 2.91
CA ILE A 162 1.79 -5.98 3.62
C ILE A 162 1.16 -4.98 2.62
N LEU A 163 -0.13 -4.68 2.80
CA LEU A 163 -0.82 -3.62 2.07
C LEU A 163 -0.33 -2.24 2.57
N THR A 164 0.66 -1.64 1.91
CA THR A 164 1.34 -0.41 2.39
C THR A 164 0.73 0.90 1.87
N GLN A 165 -0.31 0.84 1.04
CA GLN A 165 -1.05 1.97 0.42
C GLN A 165 -0.24 3.27 0.23
N PRO A 166 0.94 3.22 -0.44
CA PRO A 166 1.84 4.37 -0.49
C PRO A 166 1.24 5.54 -1.28
N LYS A 167 0.36 5.26 -2.25
CA LYS A 167 -0.33 6.27 -3.05
C LYS A 167 -1.32 7.08 -2.22
N LEU A 168 -2.12 6.45 -1.35
CA LEU A 168 -3.04 7.13 -0.46
C LEU A 168 -2.29 8.07 0.50
N LEU A 169 -1.22 7.57 1.12
CA LEU A 169 -0.35 8.38 1.99
C LEU A 169 0.24 9.59 1.26
N LEU A 170 0.68 9.42 0.01
CA LEU A 170 1.16 10.53 -0.80
C LEU A 170 0.06 11.58 -0.99
N LYS A 171 -1.15 11.18 -1.37
CA LYS A 171 -2.27 12.10 -1.58
C LYS A 171 -2.63 12.86 -0.30
N ILE A 172 -2.76 12.18 0.84
CA ILE A 172 -3.05 12.81 2.15
C ILE A 172 -2.00 13.90 2.45
N LYS A 173 -0.71 13.58 2.31
CA LYS A 173 0.38 14.53 2.57
C LYS A 173 0.38 15.72 1.61
N LEU A 174 0.06 15.49 0.34
CA LEU A 174 -0.02 16.56 -0.65
C LEU A 174 -1.19 17.50 -0.38
N ILE A 175 -2.35 16.95 0.00
CA ILE A 175 -3.54 17.73 0.39
C ILE A 175 -3.24 18.54 1.65
N ASP A 176 -2.74 17.90 2.71
CA ASP A 176 -2.42 18.59 3.96
C ASP A 176 -1.39 19.71 3.72
N LYS A 177 -0.29 19.41 3.02
CA LYS A 177 0.70 20.43 2.67
C LYS A 177 0.13 21.57 1.82
N LEU A 178 -0.81 21.30 0.93
CA LEU A 178 -1.46 22.32 0.09
C LEU A 178 -2.37 23.22 0.93
N LEU A 179 -3.22 22.64 1.78
CA LEU A 179 -4.16 23.36 2.63
C LEU A 179 -3.48 24.12 3.77
N GLN A 180 -2.28 23.70 4.19
CA GLN A 180 -1.52 24.35 5.26
C GLN A 180 -0.77 25.61 4.81
N GLN A 181 -0.68 25.89 3.50
CA GLN A 181 0.02 27.08 2.97
C GLN A 181 -0.73 28.36 3.38
N GLU A 182 -0.01 29.39 3.84
CA GLU A 182 -0.60 30.65 4.33
C GLU A 182 -1.56 31.29 3.32
N ASN A 183 -1.16 31.37 2.05
CA ASN A 183 -1.98 31.95 0.99
C ASN A 183 -3.30 31.18 0.79
N VAL A 184 -3.27 29.86 0.95
CA VAL A 184 -4.44 28.98 0.80
C VAL A 184 -5.31 29.08 2.05
N LYS A 185 -4.72 29.02 3.24
CA LYS A 185 -5.43 29.24 4.51
C LYS A 185 -6.17 30.56 4.50
N GLY A 186 -5.47 31.64 4.16
CA GLY A 186 -6.04 33.00 4.05
C GLY A 186 -7.24 33.04 3.11
N ARG A 187 -7.14 32.37 1.95
CA ARG A 187 -8.22 32.32 0.96
C ARG A 187 -9.44 31.51 1.42
N LEU A 188 -9.22 30.50 2.27
CA LEU A 188 -10.23 29.54 2.73
C LEU A 188 -10.77 29.83 4.15
N GLN A 189 -10.40 30.95 4.78
CA GLN A 189 -10.78 31.28 6.16
C GLN A 189 -12.30 31.22 6.40
N ASN A 190 -13.09 31.65 5.41
CA ASN A 190 -14.55 31.69 5.49
C ASN A 190 -15.20 30.45 4.90
N THR A 191 -14.46 29.36 4.65
CA THR A 191 -14.98 28.15 4.02
C THR A 191 -14.80 26.94 4.93
N THR A 192 -15.68 25.95 4.78
CA THR A 192 -15.56 24.68 5.50
C THR A 192 -14.94 23.64 4.58
N ILE A 193 -13.98 22.86 5.10
CA ILE A 193 -13.32 21.79 4.35
C ILE A 193 -13.79 20.44 4.88
N ALA A 194 -14.47 19.67 4.03
CA ALA A 194 -14.85 18.29 4.31
C ALA A 194 -13.91 17.33 3.60
N TYR A 195 -13.51 16.23 4.26
CA TYR A 195 -12.69 15.18 3.64
C TYR A 195 -13.57 14.00 3.24
N PHE A 196 -13.19 13.31 2.18
CA PHE A 196 -13.89 12.12 1.72
C PHE A 196 -12.88 11.01 1.45
N LEU A 197 -13.15 9.82 1.97
CA LEU A 197 -12.39 8.61 1.68
C LEU A 197 -13.19 7.72 0.72
N LEU A 198 -12.52 7.22 -0.31
CA LEU A 198 -13.05 6.14 -1.12
C LEU A 198 -12.72 4.84 -0.40
N LEU A 199 -13.75 4.10 0.01
CA LEU A 199 -13.58 2.82 0.67
C LEU A 199 -13.84 1.70 -0.34
N LYS A 200 -12.92 0.73 -0.43
CA LYS A 200 -13.08 -0.47 -1.27
C LYS A 200 -13.07 -1.75 -0.45
N GLY A 201 -13.83 -2.74 -0.90
CA GLY A 201 -13.88 -4.08 -0.34
C GLY A 201 -15.27 -4.47 0.16
N GLN A 202 -15.63 -5.75 -0.01
CA GLN A 202 -16.97 -6.26 0.29
C GLN A 202 -17.19 -6.50 1.79
N GLN A 203 -16.27 -7.23 2.45
CA GLN A 203 -16.40 -7.58 3.87
C GLN A 203 -15.61 -6.64 4.79
N THR A 204 -14.48 -6.13 4.32
CA THR A 204 -13.65 -5.18 5.04
C THR A 204 -13.38 -4.00 4.14
N LYS A 205 -13.95 -2.85 4.49
CA LYS A 205 -13.76 -1.60 3.78
C LYS A 205 -12.37 -1.04 4.10
N VAL A 206 -11.54 -0.90 3.07
CA VAL A 206 -10.19 -0.33 3.19
C VAL A 206 -10.14 0.99 2.42
N PRO A 207 -9.63 2.08 3.01
CA PRO A 207 -9.46 3.35 2.30
C PRO A 207 -8.52 3.19 1.11
N GLU A 208 -8.92 3.64 -0.07
CA GLU A 208 -8.09 3.56 -1.27
C GLU A 208 -7.70 4.96 -1.78
N ASP A 209 -8.63 5.91 -1.69
CA ASP A 209 -8.45 7.26 -2.18
C ASP A 209 -8.95 8.32 -1.20
N VAL A 210 -8.49 9.56 -1.38
CA VAL A 210 -8.89 10.72 -0.61
C VAL A 210 -9.13 11.91 -1.54
N LYS A 211 -10.20 12.65 -1.26
CA LYS A 211 -10.47 13.98 -1.82
C LYS A 211 -10.98 14.90 -0.72
N PHE A 212 -11.03 16.20 -1.00
CA PHE A 212 -11.65 17.16 -0.11
C PHE A 212 -12.69 17.99 -0.88
N ARG A 213 -13.72 18.45 -0.18
CA ARG A 213 -14.74 19.39 -0.67
C ARG A 213 -14.59 20.70 0.09
N ILE A 214 -14.68 21.80 -0.65
CA ILE A 214 -14.78 23.15 -0.11
C ILE A 214 -16.25 23.54 -0.15
N GLU A 215 -16.77 23.91 1.01
CA GLU A 215 -18.14 24.39 1.21
C GLU A 215 -18.10 25.89 1.45
N PHE A 216 -18.91 26.61 0.66
CA PHE A 216 -18.96 28.06 0.71
C PHE A 216 -20.13 28.54 1.59
N PRO A 217 -19.97 29.69 2.29
CA PRO A 217 -21.09 30.32 2.96
C PRO A 217 -22.22 30.62 1.99
N ASN A 218 -23.46 30.34 2.39
CA ASN A 218 -24.66 30.58 1.58
C ASN A 218 -24.62 29.89 0.20
N GLN A 219 -23.94 28.74 0.06
CA GLN A 219 -23.96 28.00 -1.20
C GLN A 219 -25.38 27.58 -1.58
N HIS A 220 -25.75 27.75 -2.85
CA HIS A 220 -27.03 27.31 -3.36
C HIS A 220 -27.12 25.77 -3.24
N PRO A 221 -28.26 25.21 -2.78
CA PRO A 221 -28.43 23.75 -2.62
C PRO A 221 -28.14 22.89 -3.86
N LYS A 222 -28.31 23.46 -5.06
CA LYS A 222 -28.07 22.79 -6.35
C LYS A 222 -26.59 22.77 -6.73
N PHE A 223 -25.75 23.54 -6.05
CA PHE A 223 -24.31 23.44 -6.14
C PHE A 223 -23.80 22.38 -5.16
N LEU A 224 -23.51 21.18 -5.68
CA LEU A 224 -23.17 20.00 -4.88
C LEU A 224 -21.76 20.10 -4.25
N GLY A 225 -20.90 20.91 -4.85
CA GLY A 225 -19.66 21.37 -4.21
C GLY A 225 -18.47 21.55 -5.14
N CYS A 226 -17.38 22.03 -4.55
CA CYS A 226 -16.08 22.19 -5.21
C CYS A 226 -15.06 21.23 -4.58
N TYR A 227 -14.55 20.29 -5.37
CA TYR A 227 -13.70 19.20 -4.90
C TYR A 227 -12.26 19.36 -5.39
N GLY A 228 -11.29 19.22 -4.49
CA GLY A 228 -9.89 19.03 -4.85
C GLY A 228 -9.54 17.54 -4.89
N GLN A 229 -9.01 17.07 -6.02
CA GLN A 229 -8.68 15.66 -6.24
C GLN A 229 -7.24 15.50 -6.75
N ILE A 230 -6.57 14.42 -6.31
CA ILE A 230 -5.25 14.03 -6.80
C ILE A 230 -5.35 12.63 -7.42
N VAL A 231 -5.08 12.53 -8.71
CA VAL A 231 -4.86 11.25 -9.39
C VAL A 231 -3.36 10.96 -9.44
N THR A 232 -2.97 9.70 -9.32
CA THR A 232 -1.55 9.30 -9.35
C THR A 232 -1.28 8.41 -10.55
N ASN A 233 -0.37 8.84 -11.42
CA ASN A 233 0.16 8.01 -12.50
C ASN A 233 1.45 7.35 -12.06
N SER A 234 1.74 6.14 -12.55
CA SER A 234 2.97 5.41 -12.21
C SER A 234 3.75 5.15 -13.50
N VAL A 235 4.95 5.69 -13.60
CA VAL A 235 5.85 5.52 -14.76
C VAL A 235 7.20 5.04 -14.21
N GLN A 236 7.68 3.90 -14.69
CA GLN A 236 8.95 3.29 -14.23
C GLN A 236 9.07 3.23 -12.70
N SER A 237 8.01 2.77 -12.02
CA SER A 237 7.93 2.68 -10.54
C SER A 237 7.97 4.02 -9.78
N LYS A 238 8.03 5.16 -10.47
CA LYS A 238 7.88 6.50 -9.89
C LYS A 238 6.44 6.98 -9.99
N VAL A 239 5.93 7.53 -8.89
CA VAL A 239 4.55 8.02 -8.79
C VAL A 239 4.51 9.53 -9.07
N TYR A 240 3.66 9.93 -10.00
CA TYR A 240 3.45 11.31 -10.44
C TYR A 240 2.04 11.76 -10.08
N PRO A 241 1.88 12.65 -9.07
CA PRO A 241 0.57 13.19 -8.71
C PRO A 241 0.10 14.25 -9.71
N TYR A 242 -1.19 14.23 -10.02
CA TYR A 242 -1.88 15.16 -10.90
C TYR A 242 -3.13 15.68 -10.19
N PHE A 243 -3.13 16.97 -9.88
CA PHE A 243 -4.17 17.66 -9.13
C PHE A 243 -5.11 18.44 -10.04
N TYR A 244 -6.39 18.45 -9.70
CA TYR A 244 -7.41 19.24 -10.37
C TYR A 244 -8.55 19.58 -9.40
N MET A 245 -9.27 20.64 -9.75
CA MET A 245 -10.49 21.06 -9.08
C MET A 245 -11.71 20.65 -9.89
N VAL A 246 -12.74 20.15 -9.24
CA VAL A 246 -14.01 19.72 -9.85
C VAL A 246 -15.15 20.44 -9.17
N MET A 247 -15.89 21.24 -9.92
CA MET A 247 -17.16 21.80 -9.49
C MET A 247 -18.28 20.90 -10.00
N VAL A 248 -19.20 20.54 -9.12
CA VAL A 248 -20.35 19.69 -9.43
C VAL A 248 -21.61 20.41 -9.01
N ALA A 249 -22.61 20.43 -9.89
CA ALA A 249 -23.93 20.97 -9.62
C ALA A 249 -25.00 20.08 -10.26
N GLU A 250 -26.25 20.22 -9.82
CA GLU A 250 -27.38 19.58 -10.48
C GLU A 250 -27.48 19.99 -11.96
N LYS A 251 -28.10 19.13 -12.75
CA LYS A 251 -28.37 19.38 -14.16
C LYS A 251 -29.09 20.72 -14.35
N ASN A 252 -28.62 21.50 -15.33
CA ASN A 252 -29.15 22.83 -15.67
C ASN A 252 -29.00 23.90 -14.57
N TYR A 253 -28.13 23.70 -13.59
CA TYR A 253 -27.78 24.75 -12.62
C TYR A 253 -27.16 25.99 -13.29
N GLY A 254 -26.35 25.78 -14.35
CA GLY A 254 -25.74 26.88 -15.11
C GLY A 254 -24.22 26.91 -15.05
N LEU A 255 -23.57 25.78 -14.71
CA LEU A 255 -22.09 25.69 -14.75
C LEU A 255 -21.55 25.89 -16.17
N LYS A 256 -22.36 25.64 -17.21
CA LYS A 256 -22.00 25.94 -18.60
C LYS A 256 -21.69 27.43 -18.81
N ARG A 257 -22.49 28.32 -18.23
CA ARG A 257 -22.28 29.77 -18.33
C ARG A 257 -21.00 30.19 -17.63
N VAL A 258 -20.73 29.63 -16.44
CA VAL A 258 -19.47 29.84 -15.71
C VAL A 258 -18.29 29.36 -16.55
N PHE A 259 -18.40 28.18 -17.15
CA PHE A 259 -17.40 27.66 -18.09
C PHE A 259 -17.18 28.61 -19.25
N GLU A 260 -18.21 29.18 -19.87
CA GLU A 260 -18.08 30.10 -21.01
C GLU A 260 -17.41 31.43 -20.60
N THR A 261 -17.79 32.02 -19.46
CA THR A 261 -17.26 33.31 -18.99
C THR A 261 -15.82 33.21 -18.45
N TYR A 262 -15.47 32.12 -17.76
CA TYR A 262 -14.16 32.01 -17.12
C TYR A 262 -13.03 31.84 -18.14
N SER A 263 -12.04 32.73 -18.18
CA SER A 263 -10.85 32.58 -19.02
C SER A 263 -9.66 32.08 -18.18
N PRO A 264 -9.22 30.82 -18.33
CA PRO A 264 -8.15 30.27 -17.51
C PRO A 264 -6.79 30.90 -17.87
N PRO A 265 -5.88 31.07 -16.89
CA PRO A 265 -4.54 31.60 -17.14
C PRO A 265 -3.67 30.60 -17.93
N HIS A 266 -2.53 31.08 -18.42
CA HIS A 266 -1.62 30.27 -19.23
C HIS A 266 -1.20 28.97 -18.49
N LYS A 267 -1.30 27.82 -19.18
CA LYS A 267 -1.07 26.44 -18.67
C LYS A 267 -2.17 25.86 -17.78
N ILE A 268 -3.29 26.53 -17.58
CA ILE A 268 -4.51 25.94 -17.01
C ILE A 268 -5.55 25.76 -18.12
N ILE A 269 -6.32 24.70 -18.04
CA ILE A 269 -7.46 24.43 -18.92
C ILE A 269 -8.71 24.17 -18.09
N LYS A 270 -9.85 24.47 -18.69
CA LYS A 270 -11.19 24.19 -18.18
C LYS A 270 -11.86 23.14 -19.07
N GLU A 271 -12.63 22.25 -18.47
CA GLU A 271 -13.43 21.25 -19.19
C GLU A 271 -14.83 21.22 -18.61
N TYR A 272 -15.83 21.16 -19.47
CA TYR A 272 -17.24 21.06 -19.08
C TYR A 272 -17.83 19.77 -19.64
N LYS A 273 -18.59 19.07 -18.81
CA LYS A 273 -19.37 17.90 -19.22
C LYS A 273 -20.69 17.83 -18.46
N LYS A 274 -21.66 17.15 -19.06
CA LYS A 274 -22.89 16.69 -18.41
C LYS A 274 -22.79 15.18 -18.23
N GLU A 275 -23.05 14.68 -17.03
CA GLU A 275 -22.95 13.26 -16.71
C GLU A 275 -24.12 12.89 -15.79
N GLY A 276 -25.01 12.03 -16.27
CA GLY A 276 -26.26 11.73 -15.56
C GLY A 276 -27.07 13.00 -15.26
N ASP A 277 -27.39 13.20 -13.98
CA ASP A 277 -28.17 14.33 -13.47
C ASP A 277 -27.32 15.47 -12.91
N VAL A 278 -26.03 15.53 -13.28
CA VAL A 278 -25.12 16.60 -12.85
C VAL A 278 -24.41 17.30 -14.01
N GLU A 279 -24.08 18.57 -13.78
CA GLU A 279 -23.11 19.33 -14.56
C GLU A 279 -21.77 19.32 -13.83
N VAL A 280 -20.68 19.16 -14.60
CA VAL A 280 -19.33 19.10 -14.05
C VAL A 280 -18.42 20.07 -14.78
N LEU A 281 -17.73 20.91 -14.03
CA LEU A 281 -16.68 21.81 -14.51
C LEU A 281 -15.35 21.44 -13.86
N VAL A 282 -14.35 21.08 -14.66
CA VAL A 282 -13.01 20.70 -14.20
C VAL A 282 -12.02 21.80 -14.54
N ILE A 283 -11.18 22.18 -13.57
CA ILE A 283 -10.04 23.09 -13.77
C ILE A 283 -8.75 22.31 -13.48
N ARG A 284 -7.86 22.22 -14.47
CA ARG A 284 -6.65 21.40 -14.38
C ARG A 284 -5.49 21.97 -15.18
N GLN A 285 -4.28 21.49 -14.91
CA GLN A 285 -3.09 21.87 -15.68
C GLN A 285 -3.21 21.36 -17.13
N LYS A 286 -2.85 22.19 -18.11
CA LYS A 286 -2.66 21.76 -19.50
C LYS A 286 -1.53 20.72 -19.54
N THR A 287 -1.81 19.55 -20.10
CA THR A 287 -0.80 18.50 -20.30
C THR A 287 -0.48 18.38 -21.79
N THR A 288 0.77 18.08 -22.13
CA THR A 288 1.17 17.68 -23.49
C THR A 288 1.60 16.21 -23.47
N ARG A 289 1.72 15.59 -24.66
CA ARG A 289 2.29 14.23 -24.78
C ARG A 289 3.69 14.12 -24.19
N THR A 290 4.44 15.23 -24.08
CA THR A 290 5.83 15.28 -23.61
C THR A 290 5.99 15.70 -22.15
N SER A 291 5.08 16.50 -21.58
CA SER A 291 5.23 17.06 -20.22
C SER A 291 4.71 16.16 -19.09
N GLY A 292 4.05 15.06 -19.44
CA GLY A 292 3.45 14.12 -18.48
C GLY A 292 2.27 14.72 -17.69
N TYR A 293 1.49 13.83 -17.05
CA TYR A 293 0.41 14.17 -16.13
C TYR A 293 0.96 14.35 -14.72
N TYR A 294 1.69 15.44 -14.49
CA TYR A 294 2.28 15.80 -13.20
C TYR A 294 2.02 17.26 -12.87
N THR A 295 1.56 17.50 -11.65
CA THR A 295 1.40 18.83 -11.05
C THR A 295 2.33 18.95 -9.85
N ASN A 296 3.26 19.91 -9.89
CA ASN A 296 4.08 20.25 -8.72
C ASN A 296 3.29 21.11 -7.70
N HIS A 297 3.83 21.31 -6.50
CA HIS A 297 3.18 22.07 -5.43
C HIS A 297 2.77 23.50 -5.82
N ARG A 298 3.58 24.19 -6.64
CA ARG A 298 3.28 25.57 -7.07
C ARG A 298 2.06 25.58 -7.99
N VAL A 299 1.98 24.61 -8.91
CA VAL A 299 0.84 24.50 -9.83
C VAL A 299 -0.41 24.00 -9.12
N MET A 300 -0.28 23.05 -8.17
CA MET A 300 -1.40 22.63 -7.31
C MET A 300 -2.04 23.83 -6.59
N ARG A 301 -1.21 24.67 -5.98
CA ARG A 301 -1.66 25.91 -5.33
C ARG A 301 -2.38 26.83 -6.32
N HIS A 302 -1.82 27.03 -7.49
CA HIS A 302 -2.42 27.91 -8.49
C HIS A 302 -3.80 27.39 -8.96
N ILE A 303 -3.90 26.10 -9.27
CA ILE A 303 -5.16 25.44 -9.66
C ILE A 303 -6.19 25.52 -8.53
N LEU A 304 -5.78 25.33 -7.27
CA LEU A 304 -6.69 25.42 -6.13
C LEU A 304 -7.26 26.84 -6.01
N LEU A 305 -6.41 27.87 -6.03
CA LEU A 305 -6.85 29.26 -5.88
C LEU A 305 -7.76 29.70 -7.04
N GLU A 306 -7.41 29.32 -8.28
CA GLU A 306 -8.26 29.55 -9.45
C GLU A 306 -9.60 28.82 -9.32
N GLY A 307 -9.58 27.55 -8.93
CA GLY A 307 -10.79 26.75 -8.74
C GLY A 307 -11.71 27.30 -7.66
N VAL A 308 -11.15 27.81 -6.55
CA VAL A 308 -11.91 28.46 -5.48
C VAL A 308 -12.56 29.75 -5.98
N ASN A 309 -11.83 30.59 -6.71
CA ASN A 309 -12.36 31.83 -7.26
C ASN A 309 -13.54 31.58 -8.21
N VAL A 310 -13.43 30.59 -9.10
CA VAL A 310 -14.50 30.23 -10.03
C VAL A 310 -15.67 29.60 -9.29
N ALA A 311 -15.40 28.74 -8.30
CA ALA A 311 -16.43 28.07 -7.53
C ALA A 311 -17.25 29.03 -6.68
N GLU A 312 -16.66 30.06 -6.08
CA GLU A 312 -17.42 31.08 -5.34
C GLU A 312 -18.42 31.83 -6.23
N GLN A 313 -18.00 32.19 -7.45
CA GLN A 313 -18.88 32.84 -8.42
C GLN A 313 -20.01 31.92 -8.89
N ALA A 314 -19.74 30.61 -8.90
CA ALA A 314 -20.73 29.59 -9.25
C ALA A 314 -21.70 29.33 -8.09
N ALA A 315 -21.20 29.21 -6.86
CA ALA A 315 -21.93 28.67 -5.71
C ALA A 315 -23.02 29.58 -5.14
N VAL A 316 -22.92 30.91 -5.32
CA VAL A 316 -23.86 31.89 -4.74
C VAL A 316 -24.99 32.26 -5.71
N LYS A 317 -24.97 31.75 -6.95
CA LYS A 317 -26.05 31.93 -7.93
C LYS A 317 -27.16 30.91 -7.73
#